data_AF-A0AAN6YFS8-F1
#
_entry.id   AF-A0AAN6YFS8-F1
#
_cell.length_a   1.000
_cell.length_b   1.000
_cell.length_c   1.000
_cell.angle_alpha   90.00
_cell.angle_beta   90.00
_cell.angle_gamma   90.00
#
_symmetry.space_group_name_H-M   'P 1'
#
loop_
_entity.id
_entity.type
_entity.pdbx_description
1 polymer ?
#
loop_
_entity_poly.entity_id
_entity_poly.type
_entity_poly.pdbx_seq_one_letter_code
_entity_poly.pdbx_strand_id
1 'polypeptide(L)'
;SESADKAQSGICVICQENITSPCEAKPCGHNNFDYPCLATWLEFRETCPLCKAAVCEVRYFSEGEDGQTELRTYKVPEGSGWSTTRESGRREQTPDPVEAEWLRRRRHIYRENLYALHVGSNRRQVGESQYTELSPALFMARPELVSRARVWLQRELRIFDFLQTDVADPNSIDLTRPTRAEWIREFIIFLLKTVDIQDHSNQFEDRLSTYLGRKIARHLLHELRAWLRSPFDKPEDWDRAVQY
;
A
#
# COMPACT_ATOMS: atom_id res chain seq x y z
N SER A 1 -22.41 33.59 14.00
CA SER A 1 -21.02 34.04 14.05
C SER A 1 -20.20 32.95 14.73
N GLU A 2 -20.07 31.77 14.11
CA GLU A 2 -18.92 31.41 13.27
C GLU A 2 -17.60 31.75 13.94
N SER A 3 -16.96 30.74 14.55
CA SER A 3 -15.50 30.54 14.65
C SER A 3 -15.17 29.46 15.68
N ALA A 4 -15.51 28.20 15.41
CA ALA A 4 -15.07 27.07 16.25
C ALA A 4 -14.51 25.89 15.43
N ASP A 5 -14.26 26.07 14.14
CA ASP A 5 -14.01 24.97 13.19
C ASP A 5 -12.70 25.13 12.39
N LYS A 6 -11.64 25.63 13.01
CA LYS A 6 -10.33 25.79 12.34
C LYS A 6 -9.12 25.57 13.25
N ALA A 7 -9.15 24.51 14.06
CA ALA A 7 -8.06 24.17 14.99
C ALA A 7 -7.44 22.78 14.75
N GLN A 8 -7.58 22.20 13.55
CA GLN A 8 -6.88 20.95 13.18
C GLN A 8 -5.66 21.17 12.25
N SER A 9 -5.28 22.42 11.96
CA SER A 9 -4.15 22.78 11.08
C SER A 9 -2.91 23.24 11.86
N GLY A 10 -2.58 22.56 12.95
CA GLY A 10 -1.49 22.93 13.85
C GLY A 10 -0.56 21.79 14.26
N ILE A 11 -0.70 20.59 13.66
CA ILE A 11 0.11 19.41 13.99
C ILE A 11 0.92 18.98 12.76
N CYS A 12 2.23 18.86 12.91
CA CYS A 12 3.16 18.48 11.84
C CYS A 12 2.98 17.00 11.48
N VAL A 13 2.77 16.67 10.20
CA VAL A 13 2.59 15.25 9.79
C VAL A 13 3.88 14.42 9.81
N ILE A 14 5.03 15.06 10.00
CA ILE A 14 6.34 14.38 10.02
C ILE A 14 6.67 13.92 11.44
N CYS A 15 6.60 14.83 12.43
CA CYS A 15 6.91 14.51 13.83
C CYS A 15 5.67 14.26 14.71
N GLN A 16 4.46 14.57 14.25
CA GLN A 16 3.20 14.50 15.00
C GLN A 16 3.12 15.45 16.21
N GLU A 17 3.98 16.46 16.27
CA GLU A 17 3.98 17.51 17.30
C GLU A 17 3.36 18.82 16.79
N ASN A 18 3.13 19.79 17.67
CA ASN A 18 2.59 21.10 17.29
C ASN A 18 3.57 21.84 16.37
N ILE A 19 3.04 22.45 15.30
CA ILE A 19 3.82 23.24 14.35
C ILE A 19 4.26 24.54 15.03
N THR A 20 5.55 24.65 15.29
CA THR A 20 6.19 25.84 15.86
C THR A 20 6.66 26.80 14.78
N SER A 21 7.17 26.29 13.66
CA SER A 21 7.62 27.09 12.52
C SER A 21 6.87 26.67 11.25
N PRO A 22 5.72 27.29 10.93
CA PRO A 22 4.95 26.94 9.74
C PRO A 22 5.76 27.13 8.45
N CYS A 23 5.65 26.17 7.54
CA CYS A 23 6.29 26.24 6.24
C CYS A 23 5.39 25.71 5.12
N GLU A 24 5.67 26.11 3.89
CA GLU A 24 4.93 25.71 2.69
C GLU A 24 5.89 25.12 1.65
N ALA A 25 5.57 23.93 1.14
CA ALA A 25 6.32 23.25 0.09
C ALA A 25 5.80 23.63 -1.31
N LYS A 26 6.62 24.27 -2.15
CA LYS A 26 6.27 24.62 -3.53
C LYS A 26 6.80 23.60 -4.54
N PRO A 27 6.06 23.30 -5.62
CA PRO A 27 4.84 23.99 -6.08
C PRO A 27 3.52 23.45 -5.49
N CYS A 28 3.55 22.34 -4.74
CA CYS A 28 2.32 21.66 -4.32
C CYS A 28 1.46 22.42 -3.29
N GLY A 29 2.02 23.40 -2.59
CA GLY A 29 1.31 24.26 -1.64
C GLY A 29 0.94 23.60 -0.30
N HIS A 30 1.40 22.38 -0.06
CA HIS A 30 1.19 21.72 1.22
C HIS A 30 1.99 22.41 2.33
N ASN A 31 1.33 22.67 3.46
CA ASN A 31 1.89 23.47 4.55
C ASN A 31 1.72 22.86 5.96
N ASN A 32 1.34 21.60 6.06
CA ASN A 32 1.09 20.95 7.35
C ASN A 32 2.37 20.32 7.93
N PHE A 33 3.45 21.10 7.95
CA PHE A 33 4.77 20.69 8.40
C PHE A 33 5.42 21.78 9.25
N ASP A 34 6.24 21.37 10.20
CA ASP A 34 7.22 22.25 10.81
C ASP A 34 8.43 22.41 9.88
N TYR A 35 8.97 23.63 9.79
CA TYR A 35 10.08 23.97 8.88
C TYR A 35 11.30 23.05 9.09
N PRO A 36 11.81 22.82 10.32
CA PRO A 36 12.94 21.94 10.53
C PRO A 36 12.64 20.51 10.07
N CYS A 37 11.42 20.01 10.31
CA CYS A 37 11.03 18.67 9.88
C CYS A 37 11.00 18.54 8.36
N LEU A 38 10.48 19.55 7.65
CA LEU A 38 10.46 19.56 6.20
C LEU A 38 11.85 19.77 5.60
N ALA A 39 12.67 20.65 6.19
CA ALA A 39 14.05 20.87 5.75
C ALA A 39 14.89 19.58 5.87
N THR A 40 14.86 18.92 7.03
CA THR A 40 15.53 17.61 7.23
C THR A 40 14.98 16.56 6.27
N TRP A 41 13.67 16.55 6.00
CA TRP A 41 13.11 15.63 5.01
C TRP A 41 13.69 15.86 3.60
N LEU A 42 13.83 17.12 3.19
CA LEU A 42 14.33 17.49 1.87
C LEU A 42 15.83 17.23 1.68
N GLU A 43 16.60 17.12 2.76
CA GLU A 43 18.00 16.65 2.69
C GLU A 43 18.10 15.20 2.20
N PHE A 44 17.09 14.37 2.49
CA PHE A 44 17.05 12.96 2.06
C PHE A 44 16.17 12.72 0.83
N ARG A 45 15.10 13.50 0.67
CA ARG A 45 14.11 13.34 -0.41
C ARG A 45 13.55 14.68 -0.85
N GLU A 46 13.82 15.07 -2.09
CA GLU A 46 13.32 16.32 -2.71
C GLU A 46 11.81 16.28 -3.08
N THR A 47 10.97 15.51 -2.37
CA THR A 47 9.54 15.35 -2.67
C THR A 47 8.66 15.60 -1.45
N CYS A 48 7.44 16.10 -1.67
CA CYS A 48 6.51 16.42 -0.60
C CYS A 48 6.07 15.14 0.15
N PRO A 49 6.09 15.12 1.50
CA PRO A 49 5.66 13.95 2.27
C PRO A 49 4.20 13.55 2.01
N LEU A 50 3.32 14.53 1.72
CA LEU A 50 1.88 14.32 1.52
C LEU A 50 1.53 13.85 0.11
N CYS A 51 1.98 14.56 -0.92
CA CYS A 51 1.56 14.29 -2.31
C CYS A 51 2.65 13.74 -3.22
N LYS A 52 3.89 13.59 -2.71
CA LYS A 52 5.07 13.10 -3.44
C LYS A 52 5.50 13.95 -4.65
N ALA A 53 4.93 15.13 -4.84
CA ALA A 53 5.39 16.08 -5.86
C ALA A 53 6.79 16.58 -5.52
N ALA A 54 7.65 16.80 -6.53
CA ALA A 54 8.96 17.40 -6.33
C ALA A 54 8.83 18.77 -5.66
N VAL A 55 9.64 19.04 -4.65
CA VAL A 55 9.65 20.29 -3.89
C VAL A 55 10.87 21.08 -4.32
N CYS A 56 10.63 22.19 -5.01
CA CYS A 56 11.71 23.06 -5.49
C CYS A 56 12.11 24.10 -4.43
N GLU A 57 11.15 24.48 -3.59
CA GLU A 57 11.28 25.61 -2.69
C GLU A 57 10.44 25.39 -1.43
N VAL A 58 11.01 25.73 -0.28
CA VAL A 58 10.28 25.82 0.98
C VAL A 58 10.23 27.26 1.44
N ARG A 59 9.02 27.76 1.68
CA ARG A 59 8.77 29.07 2.28
C ARG A 59 8.50 28.91 3.75
N TYR A 60 9.19 29.67 4.59
CA TYR A 60 9.02 29.63 6.04
C TYR A 60 9.23 31.01 6.65
N PHE A 61 8.68 31.22 7.84
CA PHE A 61 8.86 32.47 8.58
C PHE A 61 10.01 32.30 9.57
N SER A 62 10.92 33.28 9.61
CA SER A 62 12.05 33.33 10.54
C SER A 62 12.02 34.66 11.28
N GLU A 63 12.41 34.68 12.54
CA GLU A 63 12.65 35.92 13.26
C GLU A 63 13.96 36.55 12.75
N GLY A 64 13.90 37.80 12.30
CA GLY A 64 15.06 38.60 11.91
C GLY A 64 15.80 39.19 13.13
N GLU A 65 17.01 39.70 12.93
CA GLU A 65 17.83 40.30 14.00
C GLU A 65 17.16 41.53 14.65
N ASP A 66 16.23 42.17 13.94
CA ASP A 66 15.44 43.32 14.40
C ASP A 66 14.12 42.92 15.08
N GLY A 67 13.87 41.62 15.32
CA GLY A 67 12.63 41.10 15.94
C GLY A 67 11.41 41.09 15.02
N GLN A 68 11.58 41.36 13.73
CA GLN A 68 10.51 41.28 12.73
C GLN A 68 10.45 39.89 12.09
N THR A 69 9.25 39.39 11.82
CA THR A 69 9.05 38.08 11.17
C THR A 69 9.25 38.21 9.66
N GLU A 70 10.33 37.64 9.14
CA GLU A 70 10.69 37.69 7.72
C GLU A 70 10.30 36.40 7.00
N LEU A 71 9.75 36.52 5.79
CA LEU A 71 9.52 35.37 4.91
C LEU A 71 10.85 34.97 4.27
N ARG A 72 11.37 33.81 4.66
CA ARG A 72 12.59 33.22 4.10
C ARG A 72 12.26 32.06 3.19
N THR A 73 13.18 31.84 2.26
CA THR A 73 13.05 30.84 1.21
C THR A 73 14.24 29.92 1.26
N TYR A 74 14.02 28.66 1.60
CA TYR A 74 15.00 27.60 1.44
C TYR A 74 14.85 27.02 0.04
N LYS A 75 15.87 27.25 -0.79
CA LYS A 75 15.99 26.57 -2.08
C LYS A 75 16.66 25.23 -1.82
N VAL A 76 15.99 24.15 -2.19
CA VAL A 76 16.58 22.81 -2.13
C VAL A 76 17.78 22.81 -3.09
N PRO A 77 19.01 22.57 -2.61
CA PRO A 77 20.20 22.64 -3.46
C PRO A 77 20.06 21.69 -4.64
N GLU A 78 20.24 22.18 -5.88
CA GLU A 78 20.32 21.35 -7.07
C GLU A 78 21.64 20.56 -7.04
N GLY A 79 21.68 19.48 -6.25
CA GLY A 79 22.89 18.77 -5.87
C GLY A 79 22.87 17.32 -6.37
N SER A 80 23.32 17.13 -7.61
CA SER A 80 23.49 15.86 -8.34
C SER A 80 22.28 15.35 -9.15
N GLY A 81 22.01 16.04 -10.25
CA GLY A 81 21.72 15.38 -11.53
C GLY A 81 20.68 14.25 -11.50
N TRP A 82 19.49 14.51 -10.98
CA TRP A 82 18.30 13.97 -11.64
C TRP A 82 17.71 15.05 -12.52
N SER A 83 18.50 15.41 -13.54
CA SER A 83 17.98 16.04 -14.73
C SER A 83 16.70 15.30 -15.13
N THR A 84 15.68 16.09 -15.43
CA THR A 84 14.35 15.73 -15.91
C THR A 84 14.36 15.02 -17.28
N THR A 85 15.45 14.33 -17.59
CA THR A 85 15.63 13.39 -18.69
C THR A 85 16.34 12.15 -18.13
N ARG A 86 15.58 11.15 -17.70
CA ARG A 86 16.07 9.76 -17.64
C ARG A 86 15.32 8.91 -18.63
N GLU A 87 15.70 9.12 -19.88
CA GLU A 87 15.77 8.03 -20.85
C GLU A 87 17.15 7.35 -20.65
N SER A 88 17.14 6.02 -20.44
CA SER A 88 18.28 5.09 -20.23
C SER A 88 18.87 5.03 -18.81
N GLY A 89 18.91 3.91 -18.07
CA GLY A 89 18.57 2.52 -18.39
C GLY A 89 18.28 1.73 -17.12
N ARG A 90 17.15 2.04 -16.45
CA ARG A 90 16.34 0.92 -15.97
C ARG A 90 15.92 0.23 -17.26
N ARG A 91 16.10 -1.08 -17.38
CA ARG A 91 15.24 -1.81 -18.31
C ARG A 91 13.83 -1.44 -17.84
N GLU A 92 13.20 -0.46 -18.49
CA GLU A 92 11.76 -0.37 -18.57
C GLU A 92 11.42 -1.72 -19.19
N GLN A 93 11.26 -2.71 -18.31
CA GLN A 93 10.21 -3.65 -18.50
C GLN A 93 8.99 -2.75 -18.51
N THR A 94 8.68 -2.18 -19.69
CA THR A 94 7.30 -2.00 -20.08
C THR A 94 6.67 -3.28 -19.59
N PRO A 95 5.80 -3.23 -18.56
CA PRO A 95 5.22 -4.45 -18.05
C PRO A 95 4.74 -5.17 -19.30
N ASP A 96 5.12 -6.44 -19.43
CA ASP A 96 4.71 -7.26 -20.57
C ASP A 96 3.27 -6.87 -20.90
N PRO A 97 2.88 -6.57 -22.15
CA PRO A 97 1.52 -6.13 -22.46
C PRO A 97 0.44 -6.94 -21.71
N VAL A 98 0.72 -8.24 -21.49
CA VAL A 98 -0.06 -9.17 -20.66
C VAL A 98 -0.04 -8.79 -19.17
N GLU A 99 1.14 -8.48 -18.60
CA GLU A 99 1.31 -7.96 -17.24
C GLU A 99 0.56 -6.65 -16.99
N ALA A 100 0.66 -5.72 -17.94
CA ALA A 100 -0.08 -4.46 -17.89
C ALA A 100 -1.59 -4.69 -17.97
N GLU A 101 -2.06 -5.69 -18.73
CA GLU A 101 -3.48 -6.00 -18.90
C GLU A 101 -4.10 -6.58 -17.62
N TRP A 102 -3.51 -7.63 -17.03
CA TRP A 102 -4.09 -8.23 -15.83
C TRP A 102 -4.04 -7.27 -14.63
N LEU A 103 -2.96 -6.48 -14.48
CA LEU A 103 -2.87 -5.46 -13.43
C LEU A 103 -4.00 -4.43 -13.57
N ARG A 104 -4.27 -3.96 -14.80
CA ARG A 104 -5.37 -3.02 -15.09
C ARG A 104 -6.72 -3.65 -14.73
N ARG A 105 -6.97 -4.89 -15.13
CA ARG A 105 -8.20 -5.63 -14.84
C ARG A 105 -8.42 -5.79 -13.33
N ARG A 106 -7.43 -6.29 -12.60
CA ARG A 106 -7.52 -6.49 -11.14
C ARG A 106 -7.67 -5.17 -10.39
N ARG A 107 -6.95 -4.11 -10.79
CA ARG A 107 -7.14 -2.76 -10.21
C ARG A 107 -8.56 -2.24 -10.39
N HIS A 108 -9.18 -2.49 -11.54
CA HIS A 108 -10.58 -2.12 -11.77
C HIS A 108 -11.53 -2.87 -10.83
N ILE A 109 -11.34 -4.19 -10.64
CA ILE A 109 -12.13 -5.01 -9.72
C ILE A 109 -12.11 -4.44 -8.30
N TYR A 110 -10.92 -4.12 -7.75
CA TYR A 110 -10.82 -3.53 -6.40
C TYR A 110 -11.36 -2.10 -6.32
N ARG A 111 -11.16 -1.29 -7.37
CA ARG A 111 -11.65 0.08 -7.43
C ARG A 111 -13.18 0.14 -7.40
N GLU A 112 -13.81 -0.65 -8.26
CA GLU A 112 -15.27 -0.75 -8.36
C GLU A 112 -15.87 -1.68 -7.29
N ASN A 113 -15.02 -2.27 -6.43
CA ASN A 113 -15.45 -3.11 -5.32
C ASN A 113 -16.34 -4.28 -5.79
N LEU A 114 -15.94 -4.90 -6.91
CA LEU A 114 -16.62 -6.04 -7.51
C LEU A 114 -16.20 -7.32 -6.78
N TYR A 115 -17.15 -8.00 -6.13
CA TYR A 115 -16.89 -9.23 -5.39
C TYR A 115 -17.07 -10.42 -6.31
N ALA A 116 -16.15 -11.38 -6.29
CA ALA A 116 -16.33 -12.63 -7.01
C ALA A 116 -17.69 -13.24 -6.65
N LEU A 117 -18.54 -13.42 -7.66
CA LEU A 117 -19.78 -14.15 -7.54
C LEU A 117 -19.44 -15.56 -7.08
N HIS A 118 -20.24 -16.07 -6.14
CA HIS A 118 -19.99 -17.36 -5.51
C HIS A 118 -19.70 -18.42 -6.59
N VAL A 119 -18.44 -18.86 -6.65
CA VAL A 119 -18.02 -19.94 -7.53
C VAL A 119 -18.65 -21.20 -6.95
N GLY A 120 -19.87 -21.50 -7.39
CA GLY A 120 -20.56 -22.72 -7.00
C GLY A 120 -19.64 -23.90 -7.28
N SER A 121 -19.42 -24.73 -6.26
CA SER A 121 -18.71 -26.00 -6.38
C SER A 121 -19.22 -26.71 -7.63
N ASN A 122 -18.33 -26.98 -8.59
CA ASN A 122 -18.73 -27.58 -9.87
C ASN A 122 -19.64 -28.80 -9.62
N ARG A 123 -20.73 -28.90 -10.39
CA ARG A 123 -21.68 -30.06 -10.44
C ARG A 123 -20.99 -31.42 -10.70
N ARG A 124 -19.69 -31.43 -10.98
CA ARG A 124 -18.86 -32.62 -11.24
C ARG A 124 -18.07 -33.12 -10.02
N GLN A 125 -18.07 -32.42 -8.88
CA GLN A 125 -17.53 -32.98 -7.64
C GLN A 125 -18.57 -33.91 -7.00
N VAL A 126 -18.53 -35.18 -7.42
CA VAL A 126 -19.21 -36.29 -6.74
C VAL A 126 -18.28 -36.77 -5.63
N GLY A 127 -18.72 -36.68 -4.37
CA GLY A 127 -18.00 -37.12 -3.17
C GLY A 127 -17.80 -36.03 -2.13
N GLU A 128 -17.36 -36.42 -0.92
CA GLU A 128 -17.22 -35.69 0.37
C GLU A 128 -16.66 -34.25 0.37
N SER A 129 -16.27 -33.72 -0.79
CA SER A 129 -15.71 -32.37 -1.02
C SER A 129 -16.75 -31.24 -1.06
N GLN A 130 -18.03 -31.48 -0.73
CA GLN A 130 -19.07 -30.46 -0.94
C GLN A 130 -19.08 -29.33 0.11
N TYR A 131 -18.37 -29.48 1.24
CA TYR A 131 -18.35 -28.47 2.31
C TYR A 131 -17.00 -28.46 3.05
N THR A 132 -15.87 -28.66 2.36
CA THR A 132 -14.58 -28.49 3.03
C THR A 132 -14.29 -27.01 3.20
N GLU A 133 -14.87 -26.46 4.26
CA GLU A 133 -14.63 -25.09 4.71
C GLU A 133 -13.15 -24.92 5.04
N LEU A 134 -12.53 -23.88 4.47
CA LEU A 134 -11.14 -23.52 4.74
C LEU A 134 -11.00 -23.23 6.23
N SER A 135 -10.29 -24.10 6.94
CA SER A 135 -9.97 -23.98 8.36
C SER A 135 -8.44 -23.99 8.56
N PRO A 136 -7.92 -23.48 9.69
CA PRO A 136 -6.49 -23.51 9.97
C PRO A 136 -5.90 -24.92 9.94
N ALA A 137 -6.64 -25.91 10.47
CA ALA A 137 -6.22 -27.31 10.47
C ALA A 137 -6.10 -27.87 9.05
N LEU A 138 -7.07 -27.59 8.18
CA LEU A 138 -7.03 -28.00 6.78
C LEU A 138 -5.86 -27.34 6.05
N PHE A 139 -5.65 -26.04 6.28
CA PHE A 139 -4.58 -25.28 5.64
C PHE A 139 -3.18 -25.75 6.07
N MET A 140 -3.02 -26.19 7.32
CA MET A 140 -1.78 -26.82 7.80
C MET A 140 -1.57 -28.22 7.24
N ALA A 141 -2.64 -29.01 7.07
CA ALA A 141 -2.57 -30.38 6.57
C ALA A 141 -2.28 -30.47 5.06
N ARG A 142 -2.55 -29.41 4.30
CA ARG A 142 -2.50 -29.35 2.83
C ARG A 142 -1.49 -28.32 2.32
N PRO A 143 -0.21 -28.71 2.10
CA PRO A 143 0.83 -27.80 1.61
C PRO A 143 0.50 -27.11 0.27
N GLU A 144 -0.33 -27.74 -0.56
CA GLU A 144 -0.81 -27.19 -1.82
C GLU A 144 -1.67 -25.92 -1.63
N LEU A 145 -2.40 -25.81 -0.51
CA LEU A 145 -3.15 -24.58 -0.21
C LEU A 145 -2.21 -23.44 0.15
N VAL A 146 -1.08 -23.73 0.79
CA VAL A 146 -0.05 -22.74 1.14
C VAL A 146 0.63 -22.21 -0.13
N SER A 147 1.02 -23.10 -1.05
CA SER A 147 1.65 -22.68 -2.31
C SER A 147 0.67 -21.87 -3.18
N ARG A 148 -0.58 -22.32 -3.30
CA ARG A 148 -1.64 -21.60 -4.03
C ARG A 148 -1.95 -20.23 -3.42
N ALA A 149 -2.00 -20.12 -2.08
CA ALA A 149 -2.17 -18.84 -1.41
C ALA A 149 -1.00 -17.89 -1.70
N ARG A 150 0.25 -18.39 -1.63
CA ARG A 150 1.46 -17.58 -1.88
C ARG A 150 1.50 -17.01 -3.29
N VAL A 151 1.27 -17.84 -4.31
CA VAL A 151 1.31 -17.42 -5.72
C VAL A 151 0.24 -16.35 -5.99
N TRP A 152 -0.95 -16.53 -5.46
CA TRP A 152 -2.03 -15.57 -5.62
C TRP A 152 -1.76 -14.26 -4.88
N LEU A 153 -1.31 -14.32 -3.62
CA LEU A 153 -0.98 -13.13 -2.82
C LEU A 153 0.19 -12.34 -3.41
N GLN A 154 1.21 -13.02 -3.94
CA GLN A 154 2.31 -12.38 -4.66
C GLN A 154 1.80 -11.52 -5.81
N ARG A 155 0.79 -11.99 -6.54
CA ARG A 155 0.16 -11.25 -7.63
C ARG A 155 -0.72 -10.11 -7.10
N GLU A 156 -1.67 -10.41 -6.21
CA GLU A 156 -2.68 -9.45 -5.78
C GLU A 156 -2.11 -8.27 -4.99
N LEU A 157 -1.09 -8.50 -4.16
CA LEU A 157 -0.50 -7.41 -3.38
C LEU A 157 0.24 -6.38 -4.26
N ARG A 158 0.53 -6.71 -5.53
CA ARG A 158 1.08 -5.77 -6.54
C ARG A 158 0.07 -4.73 -7.03
N ILE A 159 -1.23 -4.98 -6.82
CA ILE A 159 -2.30 -4.03 -7.16
C ILE A 159 -2.17 -2.77 -6.29
N PHE A 160 -1.69 -2.94 -5.07
CA PHE A 160 -1.60 -1.90 -4.06
C PHE A 160 -0.22 -1.23 -4.10
N ASP A 161 -0.11 -0.12 -4.84
CA ASP A 161 1.15 0.61 -5.02
C ASP A 161 1.79 1.02 -3.68
N PHE A 162 0.97 1.31 -2.65
CA PHE A 162 1.43 1.64 -1.29
C PHE A 162 2.13 0.49 -0.55
N LEU A 163 2.03 -0.75 -1.04
CA LEU A 163 2.73 -1.92 -0.51
C LEU A 163 4.04 -2.21 -1.26
N GLN A 164 4.22 -1.63 -2.44
CA GLN A 164 5.40 -1.81 -3.28
C GLN A 164 6.53 -0.86 -2.87
N THR A 165 6.23 0.15 -2.06
CA THR A 165 7.24 1.01 -1.45
C THR A 165 7.86 0.29 -0.26
N ASP A 166 9.18 0.13 -0.31
CA ASP A 166 9.97 -0.36 0.81
C ASP A 166 9.73 0.49 2.06
N VAL A 167 9.64 -0.15 3.22
CA VAL A 167 9.96 0.50 4.50
C VAL A 167 11.49 0.64 4.56
N ALA A 168 12.04 1.41 3.62
CA ALA A 168 13.46 1.75 3.60
C ALA A 168 13.70 2.80 4.69
N ASP A 169 14.24 2.31 5.81
CA ASP A 169 15.26 3.07 6.53
C ASP A 169 16.30 3.53 5.50
N PRO A 170 16.49 4.84 5.29
CA PRO A 170 17.43 5.38 4.31
C PRO A 170 18.88 4.93 4.53
N ASN A 171 19.22 4.42 5.73
CA ASN A 171 20.55 3.94 6.08
C ASN A 171 20.72 2.42 5.93
N SER A 172 19.67 1.69 5.56
CA SER A 172 19.74 0.23 5.39
C SER A 172 20.16 -0.13 3.97
N ILE A 173 21.44 -0.47 3.79
CA ILE A 173 22.01 -1.05 2.55
C ILE A 173 21.55 -2.52 2.37
N ASP A 174 20.58 -2.98 3.16
CA ASP A 174 20.19 -4.37 3.21
C ASP A 174 19.15 -4.69 2.12
N LEU A 175 19.68 -5.01 0.94
CA LEU A 175 18.92 -5.52 -0.22
C LEU A 175 18.14 -6.82 0.08
N THR A 176 18.24 -7.37 1.30
CA THR A 176 17.55 -8.60 1.72
C THR A 176 16.28 -8.34 2.51
N ARG A 177 15.96 -7.08 2.86
CA ARG A 177 14.71 -6.78 3.57
C ARG A 177 13.50 -7.01 2.67
N PRO A 178 12.51 -7.81 3.11
CA PRO A 178 11.30 -8.04 2.33
C PRO A 178 10.50 -6.74 2.23
N THR A 179 10.00 -6.46 1.04
CA THR A 179 9.07 -5.36 0.79
C THR A 179 7.86 -5.46 1.72
N ARG A 180 7.15 -4.34 1.95
CA ARG A 180 5.93 -4.35 2.76
C ARG A 180 4.90 -5.35 2.23
N ALA A 181 4.79 -5.51 0.92
CA ALA A 181 3.96 -6.53 0.28
C ALA A 181 4.38 -7.96 0.66
N GLU A 182 5.68 -8.26 0.66
CA GLU A 182 6.19 -9.58 1.03
C GLU A 182 5.98 -9.90 2.51
N TRP A 183 6.16 -8.91 3.39
CA TRP A 183 5.83 -9.07 4.80
C TRP A 183 4.34 -9.35 5.01
N ILE A 184 3.45 -8.58 4.35
CA ILE A 184 1.99 -8.81 4.43
C ILE A 184 1.61 -10.19 3.89
N ARG A 185 2.25 -10.65 2.81
CA ARG A 185 2.05 -12.01 2.30
C ARG A 185 2.34 -13.05 3.38
N GLU A 186 3.52 -12.99 4.00
CA GLU A 186 3.88 -13.95 5.07
C GLU A 186 2.94 -13.84 6.27
N PHE A 187 2.52 -12.63 6.61
CA PHE A 187 1.56 -12.39 7.68
C PHE A 187 0.19 -13.03 7.38
N ILE A 188 -0.34 -12.89 6.16
CA ILE A 188 -1.60 -13.54 5.75
C ILE A 188 -1.44 -15.07 5.79
N ILE A 189 -0.31 -15.63 5.32
CA ILE A 189 -0.05 -17.08 5.41
C ILE A 189 -0.01 -17.55 6.87
N PHE A 190 0.60 -16.77 7.76
CA PHE A 190 0.60 -17.04 9.20
C PHE A 190 -0.83 -17.00 9.79
N LEU A 191 -1.62 -15.99 9.43
CA LEU A 191 -3.01 -15.89 9.88
C LEU A 191 -3.85 -17.06 9.37
N LEU A 192 -3.69 -17.50 8.13
CA LEU A 192 -4.39 -18.68 7.59
C LEU A 192 -4.08 -19.97 8.35
N LYS A 193 -2.92 -20.07 9.00
CA LYS A 193 -2.52 -21.23 9.82
C LYS A 193 -3.01 -21.14 11.27
N THR A 194 -3.43 -19.96 11.74
CA THR A 194 -3.66 -19.71 13.18
C THR A 194 -5.04 -19.15 13.49
N VAL A 195 -5.70 -18.51 12.54
CA VAL A 195 -6.99 -17.86 12.68
C VAL A 195 -7.92 -18.38 11.60
N ASP A 196 -9.13 -18.78 12.01
CA ASP A 196 -10.14 -19.18 11.05
C ASP A 196 -10.62 -17.97 10.26
N ILE A 197 -10.47 -18.03 8.93
CA ILE A 197 -10.88 -16.96 8.00
C ILE A 197 -12.41 -16.81 7.91
N GLN A 198 -13.15 -17.76 8.49
CA GLN A 198 -14.61 -17.77 8.50
C GLN A 198 -15.19 -17.42 9.87
N ASP A 199 -14.33 -17.14 10.85
CA ASP A 199 -14.76 -16.82 12.21
C ASP A 199 -15.64 -15.57 12.23
N HIS A 200 -16.79 -15.68 12.91
CA HIS A 200 -17.76 -14.59 13.07
C HIS A 200 -17.20 -13.42 13.89
N SER A 201 -16.10 -13.64 14.62
CA SER A 201 -15.40 -12.60 15.36
C SER A 201 -14.68 -11.56 14.47
N ASN A 202 -14.59 -11.79 13.15
CA ASN A 202 -13.86 -10.95 12.20
C ASN A 202 -12.38 -10.70 12.57
N GLN A 203 -11.80 -11.51 13.46
CA GLN A 203 -10.42 -11.34 13.94
C GLN A 203 -9.38 -11.30 12.80
N PHE A 204 -9.60 -12.06 11.74
CA PHE A 204 -8.73 -12.04 10.56
C PHE A 204 -8.79 -10.68 9.86
N GLU A 205 -10.00 -10.19 9.57
CA GLU A 205 -10.21 -8.89 8.91
C GLU A 205 -9.63 -7.76 9.76
N ASP A 206 -9.91 -7.75 11.06
CA ASP A 206 -9.46 -6.68 11.95
C ASP A 206 -7.93 -6.60 12.00
N ARG A 207 -7.24 -7.74 12.13
CA ARG A 207 -5.77 -7.78 12.11
C ARG A 207 -5.18 -7.29 10.79
N LEU A 208 -5.79 -7.63 9.67
CA LEU A 208 -5.32 -7.22 8.35
C LEU A 208 -5.67 -5.76 8.02
N SER A 209 -6.79 -5.26 8.56
CA SER A 209 -7.29 -3.90 8.34
C SER A 209 -6.33 -2.82 8.82
N THR A 210 -5.51 -3.10 9.84
CA THR A 210 -4.45 -2.22 10.33
C THR A 210 -3.43 -1.86 9.25
N TYR A 211 -3.19 -2.76 8.29
CA TYR A 211 -2.14 -2.58 7.27
C TYR A 211 -2.69 -2.18 5.91
N LEU A 212 -3.89 -2.65 5.54
CA LEU A 212 -4.51 -2.44 4.23
C LEU A 212 -5.71 -1.48 4.25
N GLY A 213 -6.26 -1.18 5.43
CA GLY A 213 -7.58 -0.56 5.57
C GLY A 213 -8.71 -1.61 5.48
N ARG A 214 -9.80 -1.38 6.22
CA ARG A 214 -10.91 -2.35 6.38
C ARG A 214 -11.56 -2.76 5.05
N LYS A 215 -11.85 -1.80 4.16
CA LYS A 215 -12.49 -2.08 2.86
C LYS A 215 -11.63 -3.02 2.00
N ILE A 216 -10.33 -2.73 1.88
CA ILE A 216 -9.39 -3.52 1.08
C ILE A 216 -9.17 -4.89 1.72
N ALA A 217 -8.97 -4.96 3.04
CA ALA A 217 -8.82 -6.22 3.76
C ALA A 217 -10.01 -7.15 3.52
N ARG A 218 -11.24 -6.65 3.71
CA ARG A 218 -12.46 -7.42 3.49
C ARG A 218 -12.59 -7.94 2.06
N HIS A 219 -12.33 -7.09 1.06
CA HIS A 219 -12.40 -7.48 -0.36
C HIS A 219 -11.32 -8.51 -0.70
N LEU A 220 -10.08 -8.29 -0.28
CA LEU A 220 -8.98 -9.23 -0.47
C LEU A 220 -9.26 -10.60 0.16
N LEU A 221 -9.83 -10.64 1.35
CA LEU A 221 -10.18 -11.90 2.03
C LEU A 221 -11.31 -12.64 1.33
N HIS A 222 -12.31 -11.94 0.79
CA HIS A 222 -13.34 -12.55 -0.02
C HIS A 222 -12.76 -13.22 -1.26
N GLU A 223 -11.92 -12.49 -2.00
CA GLU A 223 -11.29 -13.00 -3.20
C GLU A 223 -10.36 -14.18 -2.90
N LEU A 224 -9.59 -14.12 -1.81
CA LEU A 224 -8.71 -15.19 -1.36
C LEU A 224 -9.50 -16.46 -1.01
N ARG A 225 -10.65 -16.31 -0.34
CA ARG A 225 -11.55 -17.43 -0.04
C ARG A 225 -12.11 -18.07 -1.30
N ALA A 226 -12.49 -17.27 -2.29
CA ALA A 226 -12.99 -17.75 -3.57
C ALA A 226 -11.88 -18.49 -4.36
N TRP A 227 -10.68 -17.91 -4.41
CA TRP A 227 -9.50 -18.51 -5.04
C TRP A 227 -9.15 -19.87 -4.42
N LEU A 228 -9.01 -19.95 -3.10
CA LEU A 228 -8.58 -21.19 -2.41
C LEU A 228 -9.60 -22.32 -2.52
N ARG A 229 -10.90 -22.00 -2.64
CA ARG A 229 -11.96 -22.98 -2.93
C ARG A 229 -12.01 -23.41 -4.39
N SER A 230 -11.48 -22.60 -5.30
CA SER A 230 -11.48 -22.91 -6.72
C SER A 230 -10.56 -24.11 -7.03
N PRO A 231 -10.77 -24.82 -8.15
CA PRO A 231 -9.90 -25.91 -8.58
C PRO A 231 -8.65 -25.43 -9.35
N PHE A 232 -8.39 -24.13 -9.43
CA PHE A 232 -7.31 -23.58 -10.26
C PHE A 232 -5.99 -23.46 -9.49
N ASP A 233 -4.89 -23.81 -10.15
CA ASP A 233 -3.54 -23.67 -9.60
C ASP A 233 -2.85 -22.38 -10.04
N LYS A 234 -3.30 -21.80 -11.16
CA LYS A 234 -2.75 -20.57 -11.73
C LYS A 234 -3.76 -19.41 -11.64
N PRO A 235 -3.35 -18.24 -11.14
CA PRO A 235 -4.24 -17.08 -11.04
C PRO A 235 -4.85 -16.65 -12.38
N GLU A 236 -4.15 -16.85 -13.49
CA GLU A 236 -4.61 -16.53 -14.84
C GLU A 236 -5.77 -17.43 -15.30
N ASP A 237 -5.75 -18.70 -14.91
CA ASP A 237 -6.86 -19.63 -15.18
C ASP A 237 -8.11 -19.24 -14.39
N TRP A 238 -7.92 -18.80 -13.15
CA TRP A 238 -9.02 -18.30 -12.33
C TRP A 238 -9.61 -17.00 -12.86
N ASP A 239 -8.79 -16.03 -13.29
CA ASP A 239 -9.28 -14.76 -13.85
C ASP A 239 -10.18 -14.96 -15.09
N ARG A 240 -9.96 -16.03 -15.87
CA ARG A 240 -10.79 -16.42 -17.02
C ARG A 240 -12.13 -17.04 -16.61
N ALA A 241 -12.19 -17.68 -15.45
CA ALA A 241 -13.33 -18.46 -15.01
C ALA A 241 -14.22 -17.74 -13.98
N VAL A 242 -13.63 -16.85 -13.17
CA VAL A 242 -14.33 -16.10 -12.13
C VAL A 242 -15.30 -15.07 -12.74
N GLN A 243 -16.44 -14.88 -12.08
CA GLN A 243 -17.47 -13.92 -12.45
C GLN A 243 -17.59 -12.87 -11.33
N TYR A 244 -17.94 -11.64 -11.69
CA TYR A 244 -17.98 -10.46 -10.82
C TYR A 244 -19.32 -9.74 -10.93
#